data_AF-A0A133ZZP0-F1
#
_entry.id   AF-A0A133ZZP0-F1
#
_cell.length_a   1.000
_cell.length_b   1.000
_cell.length_c   1.000
_cell.angle_alpha   90.00
_cell.angle_beta   90.00
_cell.angle_gamma   90.00
#
_symmetry.space_group_name_H-M   'P 1'
#
loop_
_entity.id
_entity.type
_entity.pdbx_description
1 polymer ?
#
loop_
_entity_poly.entity_id
_entity_poly.type
_entity_poly.pdbx_seq_one_letter_code
_entity_poly.pdbx_strand_id
1 'polypeptide(L)' 'MEFFETNDELTRLELEKLLNIKESRARDLLRYLVKNDMLQKIGATRNIRYIKTVGKMI' A
#
# COMPACT_ATOMS: atom_id res chain seq x y z
N MET A 1 6.65 2.11 -9.52
CA MET A 1 5.18 2.22 -9.45
C MET A 1 4.85 3.71 -9.42
N GLU A 2 4.52 4.31 -10.56
CA GLU A 2 4.21 5.75 -10.71
C GLU A 2 3.12 6.26 -9.75
N PHE A 3 2.23 5.39 -9.27
CA PHE A 3 1.15 5.80 -8.35
C PHE A 3 1.65 6.49 -7.08
N PHE A 4 2.76 6.00 -6.52
CA PHE A 4 3.35 6.59 -5.30
C PHE A 4 4.23 7.81 -5.57
N GLU A 5 4.50 8.15 -6.83
CA GLU A 5 5.22 9.38 -7.18
C GLU A 5 4.28 10.59 -7.21
N THR A 6 2.97 10.34 -7.32
CA THR A 6 1.91 11.36 -7.35
C THR A 6 1.01 11.35 -6.12
N ASN A 7 0.90 10.20 -5.43
CA ASN A 7 0.09 10.05 -4.22
C ASN A 7 0.95 9.42 -3.11
N ASP A 8 1.18 10.14 -2.02
CA ASP A 8 1.99 9.63 -0.89
C ASP A 8 1.30 8.50 -0.11
N GLU A 9 -0.02 8.34 -0.28
CA GLU A 9 -0.85 7.38 0.43
C GLU A 9 -1.62 6.47 -0.53
N LEU A 10 -1.76 5.21 -0.13
CA LEU A 10 -2.53 4.18 -0.82
C LEU A 10 -3.49 3.51 0.15
N THR A 11 -4.75 3.38 -0.25
CA THR A 11 -5.75 2.55 0.42
C THR A 11 -5.92 1.21 -0.27
N ARG A 12 -6.56 0.26 0.43
CA ARG A 12 -6.94 -1.04 -0.16
C ARG A 12 -7.82 -0.87 -1.41
N LEU A 13 -8.79 0.04 -1.35
CA LEU A 13 -9.74 0.26 -2.44
C LEU A 13 -9.08 0.87 -3.67
N GLU A 14 -8.12 1.78 -3.47
CA GLU A 14 -7.34 2.34 -4.58
C GLU A 14 -6.48 1.27 -5.24
N LEU A 15 -5.81 0.42 -4.46
CA LEU A 15 -5.03 -0.69 -5.02
C LEU A 15 -5.90 -1.67 -5.79
N GLU A 16 -7.09 -1.97 -5.26
CA GLU A 16 -8.08 -2.85 -5.91
C GLU A 16 -8.48 -2.30 -7.28
N LYS A 17 -8.81 -1.00 -7.37
CA LYS A 17 -9.18 -0.32 -8.61
C LYS A 17 -8.01 -0.18 -9.58
N LEU A 18 -6.84 0.18 -9.08
CA LEU A 18 -5.64 0.44 -9.88
C LEU A 18 -5.13 -0.82 -10.58
N LEU A 19 -5.15 -1.95 -9.86
CA LEU A 19 -4.73 -3.23 -10.42
C LEU A 19 -5.89 -4.06 -10.98
N ASN A 20 -7.13 -3.58 -10.83
CA ASN A 20 -8.36 -4.29 -11.18
C ASN A 20 -8.38 -5.75 -10.66
N ILE A 21 -8.01 -5.92 -9.40
CA ILE A 21 -7.94 -7.24 -8.73
C ILE A 21 -9.04 -7.39 -7.70
N LYS A 22 -9.33 -8.61 -7.25
CA LYS A 22 -10.27 -8.83 -6.13
C LYS A 22 -9.68 -8.32 -4.82
N GLU A 23 -10.55 -7.87 -3.91
CA GLU A 23 -10.19 -7.46 -2.55
C GLU A 23 -9.24 -8.45 -1.83
N SER A 24 -9.47 -9.76 -1.93
CA SER A 24 -8.62 -10.76 -1.28
C SER A 24 -7.18 -10.69 -1.79
N ARG A 25 -6.97 -10.57 -3.10
CA ARG A 25 -5.65 -10.43 -3.72
C ARG A 25 -5.00 -9.10 -3.36
N ALA A 26 -5.77 -8.01 -3.33
CA ALA A 26 -5.25 -6.71 -2.89
C ALA A 26 -4.75 -6.76 -1.45
N ARG A 27 -5.49 -7.46 -0.57
CA ARG A 27 -5.11 -7.64 0.84
C ARG A 27 -3.82 -8.45 1.00
N ASP A 28 -3.68 -9.53 0.25
CA ASP A 28 -2.47 -10.36 0.30
C ASP A 28 -1.27 -9.63 -0.30
N LEU A 29 -1.46 -8.85 -1.36
CA LEU A 29 -0.42 -8.02 -1.94
C LEU A 29 0.04 -6.93 -0.96
N LEU A 30 -0.88 -6.22 -0.29
CA LEU A 30 -0.54 -5.24 0.73
C LEU A 30 0.26 -5.87 1.89
N ARG A 31 -0.14 -7.05 2.36
CA ARG A 31 0.61 -7.79 3.38
C ARG A 31 2.01 -8.14 2.91
N TYR A 32 2.15 -8.61 1.67
CA TYR A 32 3.44 -8.92 1.08
C TYR A 32 4.34 -7.68 1.00
N LEU A 33 3.81 -6.56 0.50
CA LEU A 33 4.56 -5.31 0.37
C LEU A 33 4.99 -4.73 1.72
N VAL A 34 4.13 -4.81 2.74
CA VAL A 34 4.49 -4.42 4.11
C VAL A 34 5.57 -5.33 4.68
N LYS A 35 5.48 -6.64 4.45
CA LYS A 35 6.48 -7.61 4.92
C LYS A 35 7.86 -7.40 4.29
N ASN A 36 7.92 -6.87 3.08
CA ASN A 36 9.17 -6.58 2.36
C ASN A 36 9.65 -5.13 2.58
N ASP A 37 9.14 -4.45 3.61
CA ASP A 37 9.48 -3.06 3.95
C ASP A 37 9.31 -2.07 2.78
N MET A 38 8.51 -2.41 1.77
CA MET A 38 8.21 -1.53 0.63
C MET A 38 7.10 -0.54 0.96
N LEU A 39 6.19 -0.95 1.86
CA LEU A 39 5.10 -0.12 2.37
C LEU A 39 5.10 -0.11 3.88
N GLN A 40 4.78 1.04 4.47
CA GLN A 40 4.47 1.15 5.89
C GLN A 40 2.96 1.29 6.07
N LYS A 41 2.39 0.44 6.93
CA LYS A 41 0.97 0.50 7.30
C LYS A 41 0.77 1.57 8.37
N ILE A 42 -0.12 2.52 8.12
CA ILE A 42 -0.50 3.60 9.03
C ILE A 42 -2.01 3.61 9.30
N GLY A 43 -2.40 4.09 10.47
CA GLY A 43 -3.81 4.17 10.89
C GLY A 43 -4.37 2.89 11.52
N ALA A 44 -5.60 2.99 12.01
CA ALA A 44 -6.29 1.93 12.75
C ALA A 44 -7.65 1.58 12.12
N THR A 45 -7.99 0.30 12.12
CA THR A 45 -9.28 -0.25 11.70
C THR A 45 -9.74 0.22 10.30
N ARG A 46 -10.67 1.17 10.20
CA ARG A 46 -11.25 1.64 8.93
C ARG A 46 -10.39 2.67 8.21
N ASN A 47 -9.47 3.31 8.93
CA ASN A 47 -8.63 4.40 8.41
C ASN A 47 -7.21 3.90 8.10
N ILE A 48 -7.08 2.62 7.73
CA ILE A 48 -5.79 2.03 7.35
C ILE A 48 -5.38 2.60 5.99
N ARG A 49 -4.18 3.16 5.96
CA ARG A 49 -3.51 3.66 4.76
C ARG A 49 -2.12 3.06 4.69
N TYR A 50 -1.53 3.05 3.51
CA TYR A 50 -0.21 2.52 3.26
C TYR A 50 0.62 3.60 2.58
N ILE A 51 1.79 3.89 3.13
CA ILE A 51 2.73 4.86 2.56
C ILE A 51 3.94 4.12 2.02
N LYS A 52 4.55 4.65 0.95
CA LYS A 52 5.78 4.09 0.43
C LYS A 52 6.88 4.27 1.46
N THR A 53 7.55 3.18 1.80
CA THR A 53 8.80 3.28 2.56
C THR A 53 9.84 3.84 1.61
N VAL A 54 10.15 5.13 1.73
CA VAL A 54 11.32 5.69 1.07
C VAL A 54 12.51 5.15 1.84
N GLY A 55 13.34 4.34 1.19
CA GLY A 55 14.44 3.61 1.82
C GLY A 55 15.14 4.50 2.82
N LYS A 56 15.18 4.06 4.08
CA LYS A 56 15.94 4.72 5.15
C LYS A 56 17.37 4.81 4.61
N MET A 57 17.78 6.01 4.19
CA MET A 57 19.15 6.24 3.78
C MET A 57 19.97 6.06 5.05
N ILE A 58 20.66 4.92 5.15
CA ILE A 58 21.64 4.66 6.21
C ILE A 58 22.86 5.53 5.93
#